data_AF-C1N8Z7-F1
#
_entry.id   AF-C1N8Z7-F1
#
_cell.length_a   1.000
_cell.length_b   1.000
_cell.length_c   1.000
_cell.angle_alpha   90.00
_cell.angle_beta   90.00
_cell.angle_gamma   90.00
#
_symmetry.space_group_name_H-M   'P 1'
#
loop_
_entity.id
_entity.type
_entity.pdbx_description
1 polymer ?
#
loop_
_entity_poly.entity_id
_entity_poly.type
_entity_poly.pdbx_seq_one_letter_code
_entity_poly.pdbx_strand_id
1 'polypeptide(L)'
;MPRPRKDKYGMSFVEWCNESGRRGARLLLECREKDPSKFTKGSHYKALWKCAEEKCRHKWRTKVNKRTRSDRPTGCPKCANQIPRSKSDNFITWCNANGERGKRLLEEFCDTEKKPEELTKASHFKATWNCSTCAHKWRAVVRDRTRSGRPRGCPECNPGARKRKPKRDDV
;
A
#
# COMPACT_ATOMS: atom_id res chain seq x y z
N MET A 1 20.97 37.98 8.01
CA MET A 1 21.50 37.25 6.82
C MET A 1 20.58 36.10 6.46
N PRO A 2 19.83 36.14 5.35
CA PRO A 2 19.13 34.96 4.86
C PRO A 2 20.15 33.94 4.35
N ARG A 3 20.12 32.73 4.89
CA ARG A 3 21.01 31.64 4.47
C ARG A 3 20.75 31.32 2.99
N PRO A 4 21.79 31.17 2.15
CA PRO A 4 21.63 30.85 0.73
C PRO A 4 20.87 29.52 0.59
N ARG A 5 19.81 29.53 -0.22
CA ARG A 5 19.02 28.33 -0.50
C ARG A 5 19.85 27.41 -1.39
N LYS A 6 20.52 26.42 -0.80
CA LYS A 6 21.21 25.36 -1.54
C LYS A 6 20.22 24.64 -2.46
N ASP A 7 20.65 24.37 -3.70
CA ASP A 7 19.88 23.62 -4.68
C ASP A 7 19.50 22.25 -4.12
N LYS A 8 18.20 22.00 -3.98
CA LYS A 8 17.62 20.83 -3.29
C LYS A 8 17.77 19.51 -4.06
N TYR A 9 18.55 19.50 -5.14
CA TYR A 9 18.62 18.39 -6.10
C TYR A 9 19.82 17.44 -5.90
N GLY A 10 20.76 17.77 -4.99
CA GLY A 10 21.89 16.89 -4.63
C GLY A 10 21.96 16.48 -3.16
N MET A 11 21.03 16.97 -2.33
CA MET A 11 21.05 16.76 -0.88
C MET A 11 20.73 15.32 -0.50
N SER A 12 21.56 14.72 0.35
CA SER A 12 21.32 13.39 0.90
C SER A 12 20.04 13.37 1.75
N PHE A 13 19.48 12.19 1.95
CA PHE A 13 18.31 12.03 2.80
C PHE A 13 18.55 12.53 4.23
N VAL A 14 19.76 12.32 4.78
CA VAL A 14 20.12 12.76 6.13
C VAL A 14 20.16 14.28 6.23
N GLU A 15 20.89 14.94 5.32
CA GLU A 15 20.96 16.41 5.27
C GLU A 15 19.56 17.02 5.11
N TRP A 16 18.76 16.45 4.21
CA TRP A 16 17.39 16.92 3.99
C TRP A 16 16.52 16.74 5.24
N CYS A 17 16.69 15.65 5.98
CA CYS A 17 15.97 15.44 7.24
C CYS A 17 16.36 16.48 8.29
N ASN A 18 17.65 16.81 8.40
CA ASN A 18 18.12 17.82 9.35
C ASN A 18 17.52 19.21 9.05
N GLU A 19 17.30 19.54 7.76
CA GLU A 19 16.63 20.79 7.36
C GLU A 19 15.09 20.75 7.48
N SER A 20 14.49 19.57 7.64
CA SER A 20 13.03 19.36 7.63
C SER A 20 12.40 19.37 9.03
N GLY A 21 13.13 19.82 10.05
CA GLY A 21 12.65 19.97 11.43
C GLY A 21 12.05 18.68 12.01
N ARG A 22 10.92 18.80 12.73
CA ARG A 22 10.22 17.67 13.38
C ARG A 22 9.92 16.51 12.44
N ARG A 23 9.61 16.80 11.18
CA ARG A 23 9.31 15.76 10.18
C ARG A 23 10.54 14.95 9.82
N GLY A 24 11.66 15.62 9.59
CA GLY A 24 12.92 14.95 9.25
C GLY A 24 13.47 14.14 10.42
N ALA A 25 13.41 14.67 11.64
CA ALA A 25 13.78 13.94 12.86
C ALA A 25 12.98 12.62 12.99
N ARG A 26 11.67 12.64 12.74
CA ARG A 26 10.84 11.43 12.72
C ARG A 26 11.29 10.43 11.64
N LEU A 27 11.60 10.90 10.43
CA LEU A 27 12.02 10.01 9.33
C LEU A 27 13.38 9.36 9.60
N LEU A 28 14.30 10.06 10.26
CA LEU A 28 15.58 9.49 10.72
C LEU A 28 15.37 8.39 11.76
N LEU A 29 14.46 8.62 12.73
CA LEU A 29 14.09 7.59 13.72
C LEU A 29 13.45 6.36 13.08
N GLU A 30 12.70 6.54 11.99
CA GLU A 30 12.03 5.45 11.29
C GLU A 30 12.98 4.66 10.34
N CYS A 31 14.01 5.29 9.78
CA CYS A 31 14.92 4.65 8.82
C CYS A 31 15.79 3.57 9.49
N ARG A 32 16.01 2.46 8.77
CA ARG A 32 16.82 1.32 9.24
C ARG A 32 17.90 0.89 8.25
N GLU A 33 18.22 1.74 7.30
CA GLU A 33 19.35 1.52 6.40
C GLU A 33 20.67 1.77 7.14
N LYS A 34 21.68 0.93 6.86
CA LYS A 34 23.01 1.06 7.47
C LYS A 34 23.67 2.39 7.14
N ASP A 35 23.47 2.86 5.91
CA ASP A 35 23.98 4.14 5.44
C ASP A 35 22.86 4.94 4.76
N PRO A 36 22.10 5.73 5.53
CA PRO A 36 21.01 6.54 5.02
C PRO A 36 21.48 7.77 4.21
N SER A 37 22.79 8.03 4.14
CA SER A 37 23.35 9.13 3.34
C SER A 37 23.46 8.79 1.84
N LYS A 38 23.48 7.49 1.49
CA LYS A 38 23.63 6.99 0.11
C LYS A 38 22.45 7.25 -0.84
N PHE A 39 21.36 7.83 -0.34
CA PHE A 39 20.20 8.14 -1.16
C PHE A 39 19.64 9.51 -0.82
N THR A 40 19.05 10.17 -1.82
CA THR A 40 18.35 11.45 -1.63
C THR A 40 16.89 11.22 -1.25
N LYS A 41 16.19 12.28 -0.81
CA LYS A 41 14.74 12.22 -0.56
C LYS A 41 13.96 11.74 -1.79
N GLY A 42 14.42 12.03 -3.01
CA GLY A 42 13.74 11.72 -4.28
C GLY A 42 13.95 10.28 -4.76
N SER A 43 14.78 9.51 -4.07
CA SER A 43 15.20 8.18 -4.51
C SER A 43 14.05 7.18 -4.63
N HIS A 44 14.13 6.35 -5.67
CA HIS A 44 13.25 5.19 -5.86
C HIS A 44 13.73 3.94 -5.09
N TYR A 45 14.86 4.03 -4.38
CA TYR A 45 15.39 2.95 -3.55
C TYR A 45 14.37 2.49 -2.50
N LYS A 46 14.21 1.17 -2.34
CA LYS A 46 13.28 0.56 -1.38
C LYS A 46 13.95 0.38 -0.01
N ALA A 47 14.06 1.46 0.75
CA ALA A 47 14.61 1.44 2.10
C ALA A 47 13.70 0.66 3.08
N LEU A 48 14.32 0.10 4.12
CA LEU A 48 13.68 -0.49 5.28
C LEU A 48 13.34 0.59 6.32
N TRP A 49 12.09 0.58 6.77
CA TRP A 49 11.55 1.48 7.77
C TRP A 49 10.99 0.70 8.95
N LYS A 50 11.03 1.28 10.15
CA LYS A 50 10.35 0.80 11.35
C LYS A 50 9.45 1.91 11.88
N CYS A 51 8.23 1.58 12.27
CA CYS A 51 7.29 2.57 12.79
C CYS A 51 7.88 3.21 14.06
N ALA A 52 7.88 4.54 14.12
CA ALA A 52 8.30 5.28 15.31
C ALA A 52 7.29 5.17 16.47
N GLU A 53 6.06 4.74 16.19
CA GLU A 53 5.06 4.51 17.23
C GLU A 53 5.42 3.22 18.01
N GLU A 54 5.66 3.37 19.31
CA GLU A 54 6.07 2.28 20.21
C GLU A 54 5.07 1.12 20.25
N LYS A 55 3.77 1.42 20.18
CA LYS A 55 2.71 0.39 20.14
C LYS A 55 2.67 -0.37 18.82
N CYS A 56 3.29 0.16 17.75
CA CYS A 56 3.25 -0.46 16.43
C CYS A 56 4.52 -1.25 16.12
N ARG A 57 5.70 -0.59 16.19
CA ARG A 57 7.04 -1.15 15.88
C ARG A 57 7.15 -1.95 14.57
N HIS A 58 6.16 -1.85 13.68
CA HIS A 58 6.08 -2.60 12.42
C HIS A 58 7.23 -2.21 11.50
N LYS A 59 7.88 -3.20 10.89
CA LYS A 59 8.93 -3.01 9.89
C LYS A 59 8.37 -3.20 8.49
N TRP A 60 8.64 -2.30 7.57
CA TRP A 60 8.21 -2.41 6.17
C TRP A 60 9.22 -1.80 5.20
N ARG A 61 9.19 -2.26 3.95
CA ARG A 61 9.99 -1.69 2.85
C ARG A 61 9.13 -0.81 1.97
N THR A 62 9.64 0.37 1.59
CA THR A 62 8.99 1.23 0.60
C THR A 62 9.99 2.21 -0.02
N LYS A 63 9.63 2.78 -1.18
CA LYS A 63 10.49 3.74 -1.87
C LYS A 63 10.69 5.00 -1.02
N VAL A 64 11.92 5.50 -0.93
CA VAL A 64 12.26 6.70 -0.14
C VAL A 64 11.36 7.88 -0.53
N ASN A 65 11.21 8.15 -1.83
CA ASN A 65 10.36 9.24 -2.31
C ASN A 65 8.89 9.16 -1.91
N LYS A 66 8.34 7.95 -1.72
CA LYS A 66 6.96 7.79 -1.25
C LYS A 66 6.82 8.20 0.21
N ARG A 67 7.86 8.02 1.05
CA ARG A 67 7.85 8.48 2.46
C ARG A 67 8.18 9.96 2.64
N THR A 68 8.99 10.52 1.76
CA THR A 68 9.54 11.89 1.92
C THR A 68 8.79 12.96 1.11
N ARG A 69 7.98 12.59 0.10
CA ARG A 69 7.21 13.56 -0.72
C ARG A 69 6.41 14.54 0.14
N SER A 70 6.34 15.79 -0.28
CA SER A 70 5.61 16.85 0.42
C SER A 70 4.11 16.57 0.44
N ASP A 71 3.54 16.21 -0.70
CA ASP A 71 2.12 15.86 -0.83
C ASP A 71 1.84 14.39 -0.50
N ARG A 72 0.95 14.18 0.47
CA ARG A 72 0.42 12.86 0.91
C ARG A 72 1.52 11.80 1.11
N PRO A 73 2.54 12.01 1.96
CA PRO A 73 3.56 11.00 2.21
C PRO A 73 2.94 9.69 2.70
N THR A 74 3.51 8.56 2.29
CA THR A 74 3.10 7.27 2.84
C THR A 74 3.57 7.15 4.30
N GLY A 75 2.90 6.29 5.07
CA GLY A 75 3.19 6.03 6.48
C GLY A 75 3.49 4.56 6.76
N CYS A 76 3.41 4.18 8.03
CA CYS A 76 3.36 2.77 8.41
C CYS A 76 2.06 2.14 7.86
N PRO A 77 2.13 1.07 7.04
CA PRO A 77 0.93 0.46 6.46
C PRO A 77 0.00 -0.15 7.52
N LYS A 78 0.55 -0.60 8.65
CA LYS A 78 -0.23 -1.12 9.79
C LYS A 78 -1.06 -0.02 10.46
N CYS A 79 -0.46 1.15 10.72
CA CYS A 79 -1.16 2.30 11.30
C CYS A 79 -2.21 2.88 10.35
N ALA A 80 -1.97 2.80 9.04
CA ALA A 80 -2.90 3.25 8.01
C ALA A 80 -3.98 2.20 7.65
N ASN A 81 -4.07 1.09 8.40
CA ASN A 81 -5.03 -0.01 8.20
C ASN A 81 -4.99 -0.63 6.78
N GLN A 82 -3.83 -0.56 6.13
CA GLN A 82 -3.59 -1.14 4.82
C GLN A 82 -3.21 -2.63 4.90
N ILE A 83 -2.76 -3.08 6.09
CA ILE A 83 -2.47 -4.47 6.41
C ILE A 83 -3.08 -4.84 7.77
N PRO A 84 -3.26 -6.15 8.06
CA PRO A 84 -3.81 -6.63 9.33
C PRO A 84 -3.15 -6.05 10.58
N ARG A 85 -3.97 -5.64 11.56
CA ARG A 85 -3.46 -5.16 12.87
C ARG A 85 -3.03 -6.30 13.79
N SER A 86 -3.67 -7.45 13.65
CA SER A 86 -3.38 -8.70 14.36
C SER A 86 -3.55 -9.88 13.40
N LYS A 87 -3.17 -11.08 13.86
CA LYS A 87 -3.46 -12.33 13.12
C LYS A 87 -4.97 -12.60 12.99
N SER A 88 -5.80 -11.95 13.80
CA SER A 88 -7.27 -12.11 13.80
C SER A 88 -8.02 -11.04 13.00
N ASP A 89 -7.36 -9.96 12.56
CA ASP A 89 -7.96 -8.87 11.76
C ASP A 89 -7.48 -8.92 10.31
N ASN A 90 -7.82 -10.00 9.59
CA ASN A 90 -7.37 -10.24 8.22
C ASN A 90 -8.51 -10.64 7.28
N PHE A 91 -8.19 -10.84 6.01
CA PHE A 91 -9.15 -11.12 4.96
C PHE A 91 -9.79 -12.51 5.13
N ILE A 92 -9.05 -13.51 5.66
CA ILE A 92 -9.61 -14.83 5.98
C ILE A 92 -10.65 -14.73 7.07
N THR A 93 -10.33 -14.07 8.18
CA THR A 93 -11.29 -13.94 9.30
C THR A 93 -12.55 -13.20 8.87
N TRP A 94 -12.42 -12.19 8.02
CA TRP A 94 -13.58 -11.55 7.40
C TRP A 94 -14.37 -12.51 6.51
N CYS A 95 -13.72 -13.26 5.61
CA CYS A 95 -14.40 -14.22 4.74
C CYS A 95 -15.17 -15.27 5.53
N ASN A 96 -14.57 -15.85 6.56
CA ASN A 96 -15.23 -16.86 7.41
C ASN A 96 -16.48 -16.30 8.11
N ALA A 97 -16.50 -15.01 8.45
CA ALA A 97 -17.65 -14.33 9.04
C ALA A 97 -18.71 -13.87 8.01
N ASN A 98 -18.52 -14.09 6.71
CA ASN A 98 -19.39 -13.57 5.63
C ASN A 98 -20.01 -14.68 4.75
N GLY A 99 -20.19 -15.87 5.32
CA GLY A 99 -20.95 -16.98 4.72
C GLY A 99 -20.48 -17.38 3.31
N GLU A 100 -21.42 -17.75 2.45
CA GLU A 100 -21.16 -18.19 1.06
C GLU A 100 -20.36 -17.18 0.24
N ARG A 101 -20.56 -15.88 0.48
CA ARG A 101 -19.79 -14.84 -0.20
C ARG A 101 -18.32 -14.90 0.18
N GLY A 102 -18.03 -15.06 1.46
CA GLY A 102 -16.66 -15.18 1.96
C GLY A 102 -15.99 -16.46 1.47
N LYS A 103 -16.71 -17.59 1.51
CA LYS A 103 -16.25 -18.88 0.96
C LYS A 103 -15.85 -18.75 -0.51
N ARG A 104 -16.74 -18.21 -1.35
CA ARG A 104 -16.45 -17.96 -2.78
C ARG A 104 -15.22 -17.08 -2.98
N LEU A 105 -15.06 -16.03 -2.18
CA LEU A 105 -13.90 -15.15 -2.28
C LEU A 105 -12.58 -15.86 -1.95
N LEU A 106 -12.59 -16.79 -1.00
CA LEU A 106 -11.40 -17.60 -0.68
C LEU A 106 -11.10 -18.61 -1.78
N GLU A 107 -12.11 -19.29 -2.32
CA GLU A 107 -11.95 -20.21 -3.45
C GLU A 107 -11.39 -19.53 -4.70
N GLU A 108 -11.82 -18.30 -4.98
CA GLU A 108 -11.34 -17.55 -6.14
C GLU A 108 -9.95 -16.93 -5.93
N PHE A 109 -9.46 -16.79 -4.69
CA PHE A 109 -8.19 -16.13 -4.41
C PHE A 109 -7.00 -17.03 -4.79
N CYS A 110 -6.19 -16.61 -5.78
CA CYS A 110 -5.07 -17.40 -6.28
C CYS A 110 -3.79 -16.56 -6.51
N ASP A 111 -3.58 -15.55 -5.67
CA ASP A 111 -2.38 -14.72 -5.74
C ASP A 111 -1.16 -15.42 -5.14
N THR A 112 -0.01 -15.30 -5.81
CA THR A 112 1.25 -15.93 -5.40
C THR A 112 2.18 -14.98 -4.64
N GLU A 113 1.94 -13.66 -4.68
CA GLU A 113 2.78 -12.68 -3.99
C GLU A 113 2.33 -12.46 -2.54
N LYS A 114 1.04 -12.60 -2.27
CA LYS A 114 0.44 -12.36 -0.96
C LYS A 114 -0.54 -13.44 -0.58
N LYS A 115 -0.39 -13.95 0.65
CA LYS A 115 -1.39 -14.84 1.24
C LYS A 115 -2.61 -14.04 1.74
N PRO A 116 -3.81 -14.64 1.78
CA PRO A 116 -5.00 -13.92 2.25
C PRO A 116 -4.87 -13.41 3.69
N GLU A 117 -4.11 -14.08 4.57
CA GLU A 117 -3.85 -13.66 5.97
C GLU A 117 -3.02 -12.37 6.07
N GLU A 118 -2.31 -11.99 5.01
CA GLU A 118 -1.51 -10.76 4.96
C GLU A 118 -2.33 -9.54 4.54
N LEU A 119 -3.59 -9.74 4.19
CA LEU A 119 -4.48 -8.73 3.62
C LEU A 119 -5.65 -8.48 4.58
N THR A 120 -6.22 -7.28 4.55
CA THR A 120 -7.51 -7.00 5.18
C THR A 120 -8.59 -6.93 4.11
N LYS A 121 -9.86 -7.00 4.51
CA LYS A 121 -10.97 -6.74 3.58
C LYS A 121 -10.84 -5.38 2.88
N ALA A 122 -10.23 -4.39 3.52
CA ALA A 122 -10.07 -3.03 2.99
C ALA A 122 -8.79 -2.84 2.15
N SER A 123 -8.01 -3.90 1.95
CA SER A 123 -6.71 -3.81 1.28
C SER A 123 -6.84 -3.28 -0.15
N HIS A 124 -5.95 -2.35 -0.48
CA HIS A 124 -5.77 -1.82 -1.83
C HIS A 124 -4.90 -2.71 -2.73
N PHE A 125 -4.42 -3.86 -2.20
CA PHE A 125 -3.63 -4.81 -2.97
C PHE A 125 -4.43 -5.37 -4.15
N LYS A 126 -3.81 -5.38 -5.33
CA LYS A 126 -4.40 -5.90 -6.57
C LYS A 126 -4.03 -7.37 -6.75
N ALA A 127 -4.77 -8.22 -6.03
CA ALA A 127 -4.62 -9.67 -6.05
C ALA A 127 -5.08 -10.28 -7.38
N THR A 128 -4.60 -11.49 -7.62
CA THR A 128 -5.00 -12.37 -8.72
C THR A 128 -6.14 -13.29 -8.26
N TRP A 129 -7.18 -13.39 -9.08
CA TRP A 129 -8.41 -14.14 -8.82
C TRP A 129 -8.68 -15.09 -9.98
N ASN A 130 -9.28 -16.24 -9.69
CA ASN A 130 -9.75 -17.22 -10.66
C ASN A 130 -11.24 -17.47 -10.43
N CYS A 131 -12.08 -17.28 -11.45
CA CYS A 131 -13.53 -17.28 -11.27
C CYS A 131 -14.00 -18.71 -11.01
N SER A 132 -14.69 -18.95 -9.90
CA SER A 132 -15.23 -20.29 -9.59
C SER A 132 -16.32 -20.74 -10.56
N THR A 133 -16.89 -19.84 -11.37
CA THR A 133 -17.93 -20.15 -12.36
C THR A 133 -17.40 -20.36 -13.77
N CYS A 134 -16.48 -19.52 -14.25
CA CYS A 134 -16.02 -19.54 -15.65
C CYS A 134 -14.51 -19.74 -15.82
N ALA A 135 -13.78 -19.97 -14.73
CA ALA A 135 -12.31 -20.12 -14.71
C ALA A 135 -11.50 -18.93 -15.30
N HIS A 136 -12.15 -17.80 -15.60
CA HIS A 136 -11.45 -16.61 -16.05
C HIS A 136 -10.53 -16.09 -14.92
N LYS A 137 -9.27 -15.85 -15.26
CA LYS A 137 -8.27 -15.30 -14.34
C LYS A 137 -8.14 -13.79 -14.53
N TRP A 138 -8.30 -13.01 -13.46
CA TRP A 138 -8.18 -11.55 -13.53
C TRP A 138 -7.52 -10.95 -12.31
N ARG A 139 -7.17 -9.66 -12.42
CA ARG A 139 -6.60 -8.89 -11.31
C ARG A 139 -7.57 -7.83 -10.80
N ALA A 140 -7.88 -7.87 -9.51
CA ALA A 140 -8.78 -6.93 -8.86
C ALA A 140 -8.29 -6.55 -7.46
N VAL A 141 -8.67 -5.36 -7.01
CA VAL A 141 -8.37 -4.86 -5.67
C VAL A 141 -9.24 -5.59 -4.65
N VAL A 142 -8.66 -6.11 -3.57
CA VAL A 142 -9.39 -6.85 -2.51
C VAL A 142 -10.58 -6.04 -1.98
N ARG A 143 -10.37 -4.76 -1.63
CA ARG A 143 -11.43 -3.84 -1.19
C ARG A 143 -12.63 -3.77 -2.13
N ASP A 144 -12.40 -3.80 -3.44
CA ASP A 144 -13.47 -3.67 -4.44
C ASP A 144 -14.29 -4.98 -4.56
N ARG A 145 -13.73 -6.13 -4.14
CA ARG A 145 -14.42 -7.43 -4.05
C ARG A 145 -15.21 -7.57 -2.74
N THR A 146 -14.75 -6.96 -1.65
CA THR A 146 -15.31 -7.11 -0.29
C THR A 146 -16.27 -5.99 0.14
N ARG A 147 -16.33 -4.87 -0.60
CA ARG A 147 -17.26 -3.76 -0.29
C ARG A 147 -18.71 -4.25 -0.12
N SER A 148 -19.44 -3.64 0.81
CA SER A 148 -20.85 -3.99 1.10
C SER A 148 -21.75 -3.72 -0.11
N GLY A 149 -21.61 -2.57 -0.76
CA GLY A 149 -22.38 -2.19 -1.94
C GLY A 149 -21.70 -2.54 -3.27
N ARG A 150 -22.45 -3.20 -4.17
CA ARG A 150 -22.07 -3.52 -5.57
C ARG A 150 -20.63 -4.07 -5.70
N PRO A 151 -20.25 -5.16 -5.02
CA PRO A 151 -18.91 -5.73 -5.15
C PRO A 151 -18.57 -6.04 -6.61
N ARG A 152 -17.35 -5.71 -7.04
CA ARG A 152 -16.92 -6.05 -8.42
C ARG A 152 -16.79 -7.56 -8.51
N GLY A 153 -17.38 -8.19 -9.53
CA GLY A 153 -17.28 -9.62 -9.81
C GLY A 153 -16.18 -9.98 -10.80
N CYS A 154 -16.21 -11.23 -11.28
CA CYS A 154 -15.53 -11.61 -12.51
C CYS A 154 -16.01 -10.71 -13.66
N PRO A 155 -15.10 -10.13 -14.45
CA PRO A 155 -15.47 -9.25 -15.55
C PRO A 155 -16.20 -9.96 -16.69
N GLU A 156 -15.94 -11.25 -16.91
CA GLU A 156 -16.61 -12.05 -17.95
C GLU A 156 -18.03 -12.42 -17.53
N CYS A 157 -18.23 -12.79 -16.26
CA CYS A 157 -19.58 -13.09 -15.74
C CYS A 157 -20.45 -11.83 -15.55
N ASN A 158 -19.84 -10.65 -15.42
CA ASN A 158 -20.57 -9.40 -15.22
C ASN A 158 -19.87 -8.21 -15.92
N PRO A 159 -19.98 -8.12 -17.26
CA PRO A 159 -19.29 -7.11 -18.07
C PRO A 159 -19.70 -5.66 -17.75
N GLY A 160 -20.93 -5.45 -17.24
CA GLY A 160 -21.47 -4.13 -16.88
C GLY A 160 -20.71 -3.38 -15.78
N ALA A 161 -19.80 -4.04 -15.05
CA ALA A 161 -18.97 -3.41 -14.01
C ALA A 161 -17.80 -2.56 -14.57
N ARG A 162 -17.53 -2.59 -15.87
CA ARG A 162 -16.41 -1.89 -16.56
C ARG A 162 -16.86 -0.68 -17.39
N LYS A 163 -17.51 0.34 -16.82
CA LYS A 163 -17.48 1.66 -17.49
C LYS A 163 -16.11 2.30 -17.25
N ARG A 164 -15.13 2.00 -18.12
CA ARG A 164 -13.94 2.84 -18.30
C ARG A 164 -14.43 4.16 -18.92
N LYS A 165 -14.17 5.30 -18.28
CA LYS A 165 -14.31 6.60 -18.96
C LYS A 165 -13.35 6.59 -20.16
N PRO A 166 -13.78 6.98 -21.37
CA PRO A 166 -12.85 7.16 -22.48
C PRO A 166 -11.81 8.22 -22.08
N LYS A 167 -10.56 8.02 -22.51
CA LYS A 167 -9.54 9.08 -22.46
C LYS A 167 -10.10 10.23 -23.29
N ARG A 168 -10.11 11.44 -22.74
CA ARG A 168 -10.25 12.64 -23.56
C ARG A 168 -8.95 12.75 -24.33
N ASP A 169 -9.04 12.65 -25.65
CA ASP A 169 -7.95 13.08 -26.51
C ASP A 169 -7.95 14.61 -26.48
N ASP A 170 -6.81 15.18 -26.13
CA ASP A 170 -6.56 16.62 -26.15
C ASP A 170 -6.59 17.08 -27.63
N VAL A 171 -7.52 18.00 -27.94
CA VAL A 171 -7.52 18.83 -29.16
C VAL A 171 -6.76 20.10 -28.86
#